data_AF-K6I151-F1
#
_entry.id   AF-K6I151-F1
#
_cell.length_a   1.000
_cell.length_b   1.000
_cell.length_c   1.000
_cell.angle_alpha   90.00
_cell.angle_beta   90.00
_cell.angle_gamma   90.00
#
_symmetry.space_group_name_H-M   'P 1'
#
loop_
_entity.id
_entity.type
_entity.pdbx_description
1 polymer ?
#
loop_
_entity_poly.entity_id
_entity_poly.type
_entity_poly.pdbx_seq_one_letter_code
_entity_poly.pdbx_strand_id
1 'polypeptide(L)'
;MTNPHDRLIRETLQDKEDAISFFKYNLPKNVQDLLDLNGLELSQSSFISENLKEEQTDLLFQIPLKSGEKTNVYLLFEHKSYLDDSVFSQLLGYISAIYKSQYKADKKYSVVIPFVFYHGEKSWTLGSNFKDRFVFSKNEEEVFKKYIPDFELEFFDLSKVDLN
;
A
#
# COMPACT_ATOMS: atom_id res chain seq x y z
N MET A 1 15.63 -17.96 -7.22
CA MET A 1 16.05 -17.55 -8.58
C MET A 1 15.28 -16.28 -8.89
N THR A 2 15.94 -15.16 -9.13
CA THR A 2 15.29 -13.88 -9.51
C THR A 2 14.66 -14.01 -10.89
N ASN A 3 13.35 -13.79 -10.99
CA ASN A 3 12.63 -13.86 -12.26
C ASN A 3 13.08 -12.66 -13.13
N PRO A 4 13.43 -12.87 -14.42
CA PRO A 4 13.89 -11.81 -15.31
C PRO A 4 12.88 -10.67 -15.50
N HIS A 5 11.57 -10.95 -15.33
CA HIS A 5 10.53 -9.93 -15.37
C HIS A 5 10.58 -9.01 -14.13
N ASP A 6 10.86 -9.55 -12.94
CA ASP A 6 11.01 -8.77 -11.70
C ASP A 6 12.17 -7.78 -11.82
N ARG A 7 13.26 -8.22 -12.47
CA ARG A 7 14.42 -7.37 -12.71
C ARG A 7 14.11 -6.28 -13.73
N LEU A 8 13.44 -6.62 -14.82
CA LEU A 8 13.07 -5.66 -15.86
C LEU A 8 12.11 -4.58 -15.31
N ILE A 9 11.07 -4.99 -14.58
CA ILE A 9 10.09 -4.07 -13.98
C ILE A 9 10.77 -3.14 -12.99
N ARG A 10 11.70 -3.65 -12.17
CA ARG A 10 12.46 -2.81 -11.26
C ARG A 10 13.34 -1.80 -12.00
N GLU A 11 14.08 -2.24 -13.01
CA GLU A 11 14.94 -1.35 -13.80
C GLU A 11 14.09 -0.26 -14.47
N THR A 12 12.93 -0.61 -15.03
CA THR A 12 11.96 0.33 -15.60
C THR A 12 11.39 1.29 -14.55
N LEU A 13 10.98 0.80 -13.38
CA LEU A 13 10.38 1.64 -12.34
C LEU A 13 11.41 2.44 -11.52
N GLN A 14 12.70 2.16 -11.66
CA GLN A 14 13.77 3.01 -11.13
C GLN A 14 14.01 4.24 -11.99
N ASP A 15 13.71 4.19 -13.29
CA ASP A 15 13.68 5.37 -14.13
C ASP A 15 12.40 6.18 -13.88
N LYS A 16 12.56 7.47 -13.62
CA LYS A 16 11.44 8.34 -13.23
C LYS A 16 10.46 8.55 -14.38
N GLU A 17 10.93 8.68 -15.63
CA GLU A 17 10.06 8.93 -16.78
C GLU A 17 9.23 7.68 -17.12
N ASP A 18 9.85 6.51 -17.03
CA ASP A 18 9.19 5.23 -17.20
C ASP A 18 8.17 4.96 -16.08
N ALA A 19 8.53 5.23 -14.82
CA ALA A 19 7.61 5.09 -13.69
C ALA A 19 6.41 6.05 -13.80
N ILE A 20 6.64 7.31 -14.19
CA ILE A 20 5.56 8.28 -14.47
C ILE A 20 4.65 7.75 -15.57
N SER A 21 5.23 7.27 -16.67
CA SER A 21 4.48 6.71 -17.79
C SER A 21 3.64 5.51 -17.33
N PHE A 22 4.25 4.58 -16.60
CA PHE A 22 3.57 3.42 -16.04
C PHE A 22 2.36 3.81 -15.19
N PHE A 23 2.53 4.72 -14.22
CA PHE A 23 1.42 5.14 -13.35
C PHE A 23 0.35 5.93 -14.11
N LYS A 24 0.73 6.74 -15.10
CA LYS A 24 -0.23 7.44 -15.97
C LYS A 24 -1.13 6.48 -16.77
N TYR A 25 -0.64 5.32 -17.16
CA TYR A 25 -1.45 4.33 -17.89
C TYR A 25 -2.26 3.40 -16.97
N ASN A 26 -1.74 3.09 -15.77
CA ASN A 26 -2.29 2.02 -14.93
C ASN A 26 -3.10 2.51 -13.72
N LEU A 27 -2.94 3.76 -13.28
CA LEU A 27 -3.74 4.30 -12.18
C LEU A 27 -5.20 4.53 -12.61
N PRO A 28 -6.20 4.37 -11.74
CA PRO A 28 -7.56 4.83 -11.99
C PRO A 28 -7.58 6.33 -12.28
N LYS A 29 -8.39 6.76 -13.27
CA LYS A 29 -8.43 8.16 -13.73
C LYS A 29 -8.72 9.16 -12.61
N ASN A 30 -9.65 8.82 -11.73
CA ASN A 30 -9.99 9.64 -10.56
C ASN A 30 -8.81 9.83 -9.59
N VAL A 31 -7.91 8.84 -9.46
CA VAL A 31 -6.69 8.96 -8.66
C VAL A 31 -5.67 9.83 -9.38
N GLN A 32 -5.44 9.58 -10.69
CA GLN A 32 -4.52 10.38 -11.50
C GLN A 32 -4.84 11.88 -11.49
N ASP A 33 -6.12 12.23 -11.49
CA ASP A 33 -6.57 13.61 -11.52
C ASP A 33 -6.14 14.38 -10.27
N LEU A 34 -5.96 13.70 -9.14
CA LEU A 34 -5.53 14.29 -7.86
C LEU A 34 -4.01 14.32 -7.66
N LEU A 35 -3.25 13.51 -8.40
CA LEU A 35 -1.79 13.35 -8.22
C LEU A 35 -0.98 14.19 -9.20
N ASP A 36 0.09 14.84 -8.71
CA ASP A 36 1.12 15.43 -9.55
C ASP A 36 2.22 14.40 -9.87
N LEU A 37 2.01 13.65 -10.95
CA LEU A 37 2.95 12.59 -11.36
C LEU A 37 4.36 13.12 -11.67
N ASN A 38 4.53 14.40 -12.04
CA ASN A 38 5.87 14.95 -12.28
C ASN A 38 6.69 15.03 -10.98
N GLY A 39 5.99 15.12 -9.84
CA GLY A 39 6.56 15.07 -8.50
C GLY A 39 6.84 13.66 -7.98
N LEU A 40 6.71 12.61 -8.81
CA LEU A 40 7.01 11.23 -8.42
C LEU A 40 8.47 11.09 -7.94
N GLU A 41 8.64 10.51 -6.75
CA GLU A 41 9.94 10.22 -6.15
C GLU A 41 9.96 8.82 -5.55
N LEU A 42 11.06 8.08 -5.76
CA LEU A 42 11.28 6.80 -5.10
C LEU A 42 11.68 7.03 -3.63
N SER A 43 10.88 6.51 -2.70
CA SER A 43 11.11 6.65 -1.26
C SER A 43 12.17 5.64 -0.79
N GLN A 44 13.40 6.12 -0.58
CA GLN A 44 14.52 5.32 -0.06
C GLN A 44 14.66 5.38 1.46
N SER A 45 13.57 5.48 2.23
CA SER A 45 13.72 5.53 3.69
C SER A 45 14.29 4.19 4.20
N SER A 46 15.48 4.26 4.80
CA SER A 46 16.24 3.08 5.25
C SER A 46 15.46 2.20 6.22
N PHE A 47 14.57 2.79 7.03
CA PHE A 47 13.69 2.08 7.97
C PHE A 47 12.56 1.29 7.30
N ILE A 48 11.97 1.84 6.24
CA ILE A 48 10.99 1.12 5.42
C ILE A 48 11.72 0.02 4.65
N SER A 49 12.92 0.32 4.15
CA SER A 49 13.77 -0.66 3.48
C SER A 49 14.12 -1.87 4.36
N GLU A 50 14.34 -1.73 5.68
CA GLU A 50 14.63 -2.89 6.56
C GLU A 50 13.46 -3.86 6.69
N ASN A 51 12.22 -3.35 6.73
CA ASN A 51 11.02 -4.18 6.81
C ASN A 51 10.53 -4.67 5.43
N LEU A 52 10.87 -3.96 4.34
CA LEU A 52 10.60 -4.37 2.95
C LEU A 52 11.75 -5.19 2.32
N LYS A 53 12.89 -5.32 3.00
CA LYS A 53 14.12 -5.91 2.44
C LYS A 53 14.03 -7.41 2.21
N GLU A 54 13.13 -8.11 2.91
CA GLU A 54 13.08 -9.57 2.86
C GLU A 54 12.60 -10.09 1.50
N GLU A 55 11.77 -9.35 0.76
CA GLU A 55 11.27 -9.80 -0.56
C GLU A 55 11.90 -9.08 -1.76
N GLN A 56 12.88 -8.19 -1.57
CA GLN A 56 13.64 -7.47 -2.62
C GLN A 56 12.83 -6.71 -3.69
N THR A 57 11.62 -7.09 -4.13
CA THR A 57 10.88 -6.58 -5.31
C THR A 57 10.07 -5.31 -5.07
N ASP A 58 10.02 -4.85 -3.83
CA ASP A 58 8.98 -3.90 -3.43
C ASP A 58 9.52 -2.47 -3.57
N LEU A 59 8.74 -1.61 -4.22
CA LEU A 59 9.08 -0.19 -4.42
C LEU A 59 8.05 0.67 -3.72
N LEU A 60 8.50 1.71 -3.02
CA LEU A 60 7.61 2.71 -2.44
C LEU A 60 7.87 4.04 -3.12
N PHE A 61 6.84 4.59 -3.77
CA PHE A 61 6.90 5.92 -4.35
C PHE A 61 6.15 6.91 -3.48
N GLN A 62 6.60 8.16 -3.50
CA GLN A 62 5.92 9.31 -2.93
C GLN A 62 5.52 10.24 -4.07
N ILE A 63 4.27 10.73 -4.02
CA ILE A 63 3.72 11.63 -5.05
C ILE A 63 2.96 12.77 -4.38
N PRO A 64 3.24 14.03 -4.72
CA PRO A 64 2.46 15.17 -4.25
C PRO A 64 1.04 15.19 -4.79
N LEU A 65 0.14 15.82 -4.03
CA LEU A 65 -1.20 16.16 -4.52
C LEU A 65 -1.15 17.41 -5.40
N LYS A 66 -1.94 17.44 -6.48
CA LYS A 66 -2.09 18.63 -7.33
C LYS A 66 -2.66 19.84 -6.59
N SER A 67 -3.38 19.63 -5.49
CA SER A 67 -3.92 20.70 -4.67
C SER A 67 -2.84 21.55 -3.99
N GLY A 68 -1.59 21.06 -3.92
CA GLY A 68 -0.51 21.70 -3.17
C GLY A 68 -0.58 21.48 -1.66
N GLU A 69 -1.51 20.62 -1.19
CA GLU A 69 -1.53 20.20 0.21
C GLU A 69 -0.24 19.47 0.58
N LYS A 70 0.21 19.65 1.83
CA LYS A 70 1.50 19.12 2.29
C LYS A 70 1.54 17.59 2.45
N THR A 71 0.41 16.93 2.27
CA THR A 71 0.28 15.47 2.41
C THR A 71 0.55 14.82 1.07
N ASN A 72 1.58 13.99 1.00
CA ASN A 72 1.85 13.18 -0.17
C ASN A 72 0.97 11.92 -0.17
N VAL A 73 0.85 11.29 -1.32
CA VAL A 73 0.31 9.93 -1.45
C VAL A 73 1.49 8.99 -1.70
N TYR A 74 1.45 7.83 -1.06
CA TYR A 74 2.43 6.79 -1.26
C TYR A 74 1.87 5.69 -2.15
N LEU A 75 2.61 5.25 -3.16
CA LEU A 75 2.29 4.08 -3.97
C LEU A 75 3.21 2.94 -3.56
N LEU A 76 2.65 1.90 -2.97
CA LEU A 76 3.36 0.68 -2.59
C LEU A 76 3.25 -0.32 -3.73
N PHE A 77 4.35 -0.61 -4.41
CA PHE A 77 4.43 -1.54 -5.51
C PHE A 77 4.93 -2.90 -5.03
N GLU A 78 4.19 -3.95 -5.37
CA GLU A 78 4.46 -5.34 -5.06
C GLU A 78 4.46 -6.14 -6.36
N HIS A 79 5.47 -6.99 -6.59
CA HIS A 79 5.51 -7.85 -7.76
C HIS A 79 5.33 -9.32 -7.36
N LYS A 80 4.35 -10.00 -7.97
CA LYS A 80 4.13 -11.44 -7.76
C LYS A 80 4.24 -12.21 -9.07
N SER A 81 5.21 -13.12 -9.13
CA SER A 81 5.42 -14.05 -10.26
C SER A 81 4.65 -15.38 -10.11
N TYR A 82 3.96 -15.56 -8.98
CA TYR A 82 3.13 -16.73 -8.71
C TYR A 82 1.92 -16.32 -7.87
N LEU A 83 0.87 -17.14 -7.90
CA LEU A 83 -0.34 -16.88 -7.14
C LEU A 83 -0.03 -17.11 -5.66
N ASP A 84 0.01 -16.03 -4.88
CA ASP A 84 0.35 -16.04 -3.46
C ASP A 84 -0.86 -15.60 -2.63
N ASP A 85 -1.48 -16.56 -1.92
CA ASP A 85 -2.61 -16.31 -1.05
C ASP A 85 -2.30 -15.37 0.12
N SER A 86 -1.03 -15.24 0.48
CA SER A 86 -0.59 -14.41 1.61
C SER A 86 -0.43 -12.92 1.26
N VAL A 87 -0.52 -12.55 -0.02
CA VAL A 87 -0.27 -11.17 -0.52
C VAL A 87 -1.06 -10.12 0.25
N PHE A 88 -2.29 -10.41 0.66
CA PHE A 88 -3.10 -9.46 1.43
C PHE A 88 -2.55 -9.23 2.85
N SER A 89 -2.08 -10.28 3.52
CA SER A 89 -1.47 -10.17 4.85
C SER A 89 -0.14 -9.42 4.76
N GLN A 90 0.64 -9.68 3.70
CA GLN A 90 1.88 -8.98 3.43
C GLN A 90 1.65 -7.48 3.21
N LEU A 91 0.73 -7.12 2.32
CA LEU A 91 0.36 -5.72 2.06
C LEU A 91 -0.12 -5.01 3.33
N LEU A 92 -0.92 -5.69 4.17
CA LEU A 92 -1.34 -5.14 5.46
C LEU A 92 -0.15 -4.85 6.40
N GLY A 93 0.82 -5.77 6.45
CA GLY A 93 2.07 -5.58 7.18
C GLY A 93 2.86 -4.37 6.70
N TYR A 94 3.01 -4.22 5.38
CA TYR A 94 3.72 -3.11 4.76
C TYR A 94 3.03 -1.76 5.01
N ILE A 95 1.72 -1.68 4.80
CA ILE A 95 0.94 -0.46 5.06
C ILE A 95 1.07 -0.06 6.54
N SER A 96 0.97 -1.02 7.46
CA SER A 96 1.18 -0.79 8.90
C SER A 96 2.58 -0.24 9.20
N ALA A 97 3.62 -0.83 8.61
CA ALA A 97 4.99 -0.37 8.78
C ALA A 97 5.21 1.06 8.22
N ILE A 98 4.64 1.37 7.05
CA ILE A 98 4.70 2.70 6.44
C ILE A 98 4.01 3.73 7.33
N TYR A 99 2.80 3.47 7.84
CA TYR A 99 2.11 4.40 8.74
C TYR A 99 2.85 4.61 10.06
N LYS A 100 3.46 3.56 10.63
CA LYS A 100 4.34 3.70 11.81
C LYS A 100 5.52 4.62 11.51
N SER A 101 6.13 4.48 10.33
CA SER A 101 7.25 5.31 9.89
C SER A 101 6.84 6.78 9.70
N GLN A 102 5.75 7.04 8.98
CA GLN A 102 5.21 8.38 8.76
C GLN A 102 4.91 9.10 10.09
N TYR A 103 4.27 8.40 11.02
CA TYR A 103 3.96 8.97 12.33
C TYR A 103 5.22 9.22 13.19
N LYS A 104 6.26 8.40 13.03
CA LYS A 104 7.55 8.61 13.70
C LYS A 104 8.26 9.86 13.16
N ALA A 105 8.23 10.07 11.84
CA ALA A 105 8.88 11.19 11.18
C ALA A 105 8.17 12.52 11.44
N ASP A 106 6.90 12.63 11.05
CA ASP A 106 6.21 13.93 10.96
C ASP A 106 4.89 14.01 11.73
N LYS A 107 4.54 12.97 12.50
CA LYS A 107 3.28 12.87 13.26
C LYS A 107 2.03 13.06 12.38
N LYS A 108 2.13 12.69 11.10
CA LYS A 108 1.07 12.81 10.10
C LYS A 108 0.93 11.51 9.32
N TYR A 109 -0.26 11.27 8.78
CA TYR A 109 -0.55 10.15 7.92
C TYR A 109 -0.80 10.62 6.49
N SER A 110 -0.26 9.85 5.56
CA SER A 110 -0.33 10.05 4.13
C SER A 110 -0.81 8.75 3.50
N VAL A 111 -1.88 8.81 2.71
CA VAL A 111 -2.54 7.62 2.12
C VAL A 111 -1.50 6.72 1.44
N VAL A 112 -1.59 5.41 1.70
CA VAL A 112 -0.81 4.38 1.00
C VAL A 112 -1.74 3.61 0.08
N ILE A 113 -1.43 3.59 -1.21
CA ILE A 113 -2.17 2.83 -2.23
C ILE A 113 -1.31 1.63 -2.66
N PRO A 114 -1.73 0.39 -2.38
CA PRO A 114 -1.02 -0.79 -2.85
C PRO A 114 -1.30 -1.08 -4.32
N PHE A 115 -0.26 -1.47 -5.06
CA PHE A 115 -0.28 -1.90 -6.45
C PHE A 115 0.41 -3.24 -6.56
N VAL A 116 -0.34 -4.28 -6.93
CA VAL A 116 0.22 -5.60 -7.21
C VAL A 116 0.35 -5.76 -8.71
N PHE A 117 1.57 -5.93 -9.20
CA PHE A 117 1.82 -6.40 -10.56
C PHE A 117 1.95 -7.92 -10.53
N TYR A 118 1.03 -8.58 -11.21
CA TYR A 118 0.98 -10.03 -11.25
C TYR A 118 1.41 -10.55 -12.63
N HIS A 119 2.44 -11.40 -12.63
CA HIS A 119 2.96 -12.08 -13.82
C HIS A 119 3.20 -13.56 -13.53
N GLY A 120 2.13 -14.27 -13.17
CA GLY A 120 2.17 -15.72 -12.96
C GLY A 120 1.49 -16.51 -14.07
N GLU A 121 1.80 -17.80 -14.15
CA GLU A 121 1.21 -18.71 -15.13
C GLU A 121 -0.29 -18.98 -14.88
N LYS A 122 -0.74 -18.87 -13.62
CA LYS A 122 -2.13 -19.06 -13.23
C LYS A 122 -2.93 -17.77 -13.43
N SER A 123 -4.25 -17.87 -13.61
CA SER A 123 -5.09 -16.68 -13.59
C SER A 123 -5.21 -16.11 -12.17
N TRP A 124 -5.23 -14.77 -12.05
CA TRP A 124 -5.49 -14.10 -10.79
C TRP A 124 -6.92 -14.37 -10.33
N THR A 125 -7.07 -14.98 -9.15
CA THR A 125 -8.37 -15.40 -8.59
C THR A 125 -8.61 -14.85 -7.18
N LEU A 126 -7.68 -14.06 -6.64
CA LEU A 126 -7.69 -13.62 -5.24
C LEU A 126 -8.57 -12.39 -4.97
N GLY A 127 -9.17 -11.79 -6.00
CA GLY A 127 -9.93 -10.55 -5.89
C GLY A 127 -9.05 -9.32 -5.65
N SER A 128 -9.65 -8.23 -5.19
CA SER A 128 -8.96 -6.95 -4.94
C SER A 128 -9.22 -6.35 -3.55
N ASN A 129 -10.17 -6.88 -2.78
CA ASN A 129 -10.50 -6.34 -1.46
C ASN A 129 -10.05 -7.31 -0.35
N PHE A 130 -9.43 -6.76 0.69
CA PHE A 130 -9.02 -7.57 1.84
C PHE A 130 -10.21 -8.24 2.54
N LYS A 131 -11.38 -7.58 2.56
CA LYS A 131 -12.59 -8.15 3.14
C LYS A 131 -13.06 -9.44 2.46
N ASP A 132 -12.72 -9.63 1.18
CA ASP A 132 -13.12 -10.82 0.42
C ASP A 132 -12.29 -12.06 0.85
N ARG A 133 -11.27 -11.87 1.69
CA ARG A 133 -10.47 -12.95 2.28
C ARG A 133 -11.16 -13.64 3.46
N PHE A 134 -12.24 -13.07 3.95
CA PHE A 134 -13.02 -13.62 5.05
C PHE A 134 -14.19 -14.42 4.49
N VAL A 135 -14.38 -15.64 4.98
CA VAL A 135 -15.47 -16.51 4.55
C VAL A 135 -16.63 -16.35 5.52
N PHE A 136 -17.66 -15.64 5.09
CA PHE A 136 -18.87 -15.37 5.86
C PHE A 136 -20.12 -15.80 5.10
N SER A 137 -21.16 -16.19 5.85
CA SER A 137 -22.53 -16.09 5.35
C SER A 137 -22.95 -14.63 5.21
N LYS A 138 -24.02 -14.35 4.44
CA LYS A 138 -24.52 -12.97 4.26
C LYS A 138 -24.85 -12.25 5.58
N ASN A 139 -25.39 -12.98 6.56
CA ASN A 139 -25.74 -12.40 7.85
C ASN A 139 -24.48 -12.07 8.68
N GLU A 140 -23.45 -12.91 8.61
CA GLU A 140 -22.17 -12.68 9.28
C GLU A 140 -21.41 -11.51 8.63
N GLU A 141 -21.41 -11.41 7.29
CA GLU A 141 -20.75 -10.31 6.57
C GLU A 141 -21.29 -8.94 6.99
N GLU A 142 -22.62 -8.80 7.09
CA GLU A 142 -23.24 -7.53 7.53
C GLU A 142 -22.82 -7.09 8.93
N VAL A 143 -22.56 -8.05 9.82
CA VAL A 143 -22.13 -7.79 11.20
C VAL A 143 -20.62 -7.55 11.29
N PHE A 144 -19.82 -8.37 10.60
CA PHE A 144 -18.37 -8.40 10.77
C PHE A 144 -17.60 -7.47 9.83
N LYS A 145 -18.19 -7.00 8.73
CA LYS A 145 -17.50 -6.12 7.77
C LYS A 145 -16.88 -4.86 8.40
N LYS A 146 -17.50 -4.33 9.45
CA LYS A 146 -17.01 -3.15 10.21
C LYS A 146 -15.82 -3.41 11.13
N TYR A 147 -15.46 -4.68 11.37
CA TYR A 147 -14.31 -5.08 12.20
C TYR A 147 -13.12 -5.56 11.36
N ILE A 148 -13.33 -5.79 10.07
CA ILE A 148 -12.23 -5.92 9.11
C ILE A 148 -11.51 -4.56 9.09
N PRO A 149 -10.16 -4.51 9.06
CA PRO A 149 -9.41 -3.26 9.15
C PRO A 149 -9.98 -2.13 8.29
N ASP A 150 -10.76 -1.28 8.98
CA ASP A 150 -11.49 -0.11 8.52
C ASP A 150 -11.96 0.60 9.80
N PHE A 151 -11.00 1.01 10.64
CA PHE A 151 -11.25 1.21 12.07
C PHE A 151 -11.52 2.67 12.44
N GLU A 152 -12.48 2.83 13.34
CA GLU A 152 -12.70 4.00 14.19
C GLU A 152 -12.33 3.62 15.64
N LEU A 153 -11.88 4.58 16.45
CA LEU A 153 -11.51 4.32 17.84
C LEU A 153 -12.60 4.79 18.80
N GLU A 154 -13.01 3.91 19.71
CA GLU A 154 -13.76 4.30 20.90
C GLU A 154 -12.76 4.70 21.99
N PHE A 155 -12.80 5.95 22.42
CA PHE A 155 -11.84 6.52 23.37
C PHE A 155 -12.44 6.59 24.78
N PHE A 156 -11.78 5.96 25.75
CA PHE A 156 -12.11 6.07 27.17
C PHE A 156 -10.92 6.68 27.93
N ASP A 157 -11.07 7.91 28.41
CA ASP A 157 -10.06 8.63 29.17
C ASP A 157 -10.20 8.38 30.67
N LEU A 158 -9.33 7.53 31.23
CA LEU A 158 -9.27 7.26 32.66
C LEU A 158 -8.34 8.21 33.43
N SER A 159 -7.66 9.14 32.75
CA SER A 159 -6.75 10.09 33.43
C SER A 159 -7.47 11.04 34.41
N LYS A 160 -8.80 11.04 34.37
CA LYS A 160 -9.68 11.84 35.23
C LYS A 160 -10.59 11.00 36.12
N VAL A 161 -10.42 9.68 36.12
CA VAL A 161 -11.20 8.79 37.00
C VAL A 161 -10.38 8.58 38.27
N ASP A 162 -10.81 9.22 39.35
CA ASP A 162 -10.30 8.94 40.68
C ASP A 162 -10.68 7.50 41.05
N LEU A 163 -9.68 6.62 41.06
CA LEU A 163 -9.80 5.28 41.62
C LEU A 163 -9.66 5.40 43.14
N ASN A 164 -10.80 5.58 43.81
CA ASN A 164 -10.89 5.47 45.27
C ASN A 164 -10.51 4.07 45.75
#